data_AF-A0A061AJ24-F1
#
_entry.id   AF-A0A061AJ24-F1
#
_cell.length_a   1.000
_cell.length_b   1.000
_cell.length_c   1.000
_cell.angle_alpha   90.00
_cell.angle_beta   90.00
_cell.angle_gamma   90.00
#
_symmetry.space_group_name_H-M   'P 1'
#
loop_
_entity.id
_entity.type
_entity.pdbx_description
1 polymer ?
#
loop_
_entity_poly.entity_id
_entity_poly.type
_entity_poly.pdbx_seq_one_letter_code
_entity_poly.pdbx_strand_id
1 'polypeptide(L)'
;MSSEPPKDKSDENLMDVDVQDEEVFNDNEEGVTADGETNNENGKTENGSKVTAPTLPVFTKKDKTLHEILEMMEDYYPIIPDAVTDYYLTKNGLQCDDVRIKRVLALATQKFISDIATDAYEYSRIRSSSTVYNSANPQARAKALAAGAAGGPGSQTTASNAGNSTKKVVLTMDDLSSALSEYGVNVSRPDFYR
;
A
#
# COMPACT_ATOMS: atom_id res chain seq x y z
N MET A 1 47.91 -50.04 47.18
CA MET A 1 48.03 -48.56 47.22
C MET A 1 47.42 -48.08 45.91
N SER A 2 46.12 -47.73 45.90
CA SER A 2 45.60 -46.35 46.05
C SER A 2 46.00 -45.52 44.83
N SER A 3 45.15 -44.83 44.06
CA SER A 3 43.83 -44.20 44.26
C SER A 3 43.41 -43.51 42.93
N GLU A 4 42.12 -43.24 42.71
CA GLU A 4 41.62 -42.18 41.78
C GLU A 4 42.00 -40.74 42.29
N PRO A 5 41.54 -39.61 41.67
CA PRO A 5 41.97 -38.87 40.46
C PRO A 5 42.54 -37.45 40.82
N PRO A 6 42.72 -36.45 39.88
CA PRO A 6 41.62 -35.55 39.45
C PRO A 6 41.67 -35.01 37.98
N LYS A 7 40.60 -34.28 37.62
CA LYS A 7 40.23 -33.63 36.34
C LYS A 7 40.90 -32.25 36.12
N ASP A 8 41.16 -31.86 34.86
CA ASP A 8 40.99 -30.48 34.31
C ASP A 8 41.12 -30.52 32.76
N LYS A 9 40.05 -30.40 31.96
CA LYS A 9 39.40 -29.21 31.34
C LYS A 9 40.19 -28.47 30.24
N SER A 10 39.70 -28.59 29.01
CA SER A 10 39.59 -27.56 27.94
C SER A 10 38.98 -28.26 26.72
N ASP A 11 37.65 -28.32 26.66
CA ASP A 11 36.78 -27.46 25.84
C ASP A 11 36.91 -27.83 24.35
N GLU A 12 36.12 -28.77 23.84
CA GLU A 12 34.72 -28.62 23.39
C GLU A 12 34.58 -27.75 22.13
N ASN A 13 33.89 -28.34 21.17
CA ASN A 13 33.62 -27.87 19.83
C ASN A 13 32.61 -26.72 19.80
N LEU A 14 32.52 -26.12 18.61
CA LEU A 14 31.33 -25.45 18.05
C LEU A 14 30.95 -24.10 18.68
N MET A 15 31.29 -23.02 17.96
CA MET A 15 30.62 -21.74 18.13
C MET A 15 29.22 -21.82 17.53
N ASP A 16 28.22 -22.05 18.38
CA ASP A 16 26.84 -21.57 18.17
C ASP A 16 26.83 -20.05 18.37
N VAL A 17 26.29 -19.32 17.39
CA VAL A 17 26.01 -17.89 17.51
C VAL A 17 24.49 -17.74 17.62
N ASP A 18 24.01 -17.70 18.86
CA ASP A 18 22.66 -17.24 19.18
C ASP A 18 22.57 -15.73 18.94
N VAL A 19 21.80 -15.33 17.93
CA VAL A 19 21.29 -13.97 17.81
C VAL A 19 19.84 -13.99 18.28
N GLN A 20 19.65 -13.69 19.56
CA GLN A 20 18.38 -13.19 20.08
C GLN A 20 18.43 -11.67 19.95
N ASP A 21 17.44 -11.09 19.25
CA ASP A 21 16.71 -9.90 19.72
C ASP A 21 15.63 -9.48 18.70
N GLU A 22 14.68 -8.69 19.21
CA GLU A 22 13.65 -7.86 18.54
C GLU A 22 12.20 -8.30 18.79
N GLU A 23 11.78 -8.09 20.05
CA GLU A 23 10.62 -7.27 20.46
C GLU A 23 9.40 -7.26 19.51
N VAL A 24 8.38 -8.06 19.87
CA VAL A 24 7.03 -7.97 19.28
C VAL A 24 6.31 -6.78 19.91
N PHE A 25 6.17 -5.69 19.15
CA PHE A 25 5.27 -4.57 19.43
C PHE A 25 3.85 -5.07 19.71
N ASN A 26 3.37 -4.84 20.94
CA ASN A 26 2.01 -5.14 21.37
C ASN A 26 1.23 -3.82 21.49
N ASP A 27 0.53 -3.42 20.42
CA ASP A 27 -0.34 -2.25 20.43
C ASP A 27 -1.65 -2.57 21.15
N ASN A 28 -1.69 -2.35 22.47
CA ASN A 28 -2.96 -2.32 23.19
C ASN A 28 -2.94 -1.39 24.41
N GLU A 29 -3.09 -0.09 24.17
CA GLU A 29 -3.57 0.93 25.10
C GLU A 29 -4.35 1.98 24.26
N GLU A 30 -5.53 2.51 24.59
CA GLU A 30 -6.37 2.53 25.79
C GLU A 30 -7.86 2.56 25.40
N GLY A 31 -8.73 2.10 26.31
CA GLY A 31 -10.18 2.26 26.19
C GLY A 31 -10.91 2.01 27.51
N VAL A 32 -10.81 2.98 28.42
CA VAL A 32 -11.78 3.38 29.46
C VAL A 32 -12.30 2.32 30.45
N THR A 33 -12.03 2.58 31.73
CA THR A 33 -12.59 1.92 32.91
C THR A 33 -14.03 2.35 33.21
N ALA A 34 -14.85 1.38 33.65
CA ALA A 34 -15.75 1.43 34.83
C ALA A 34 -16.99 0.54 34.59
N ASP A 35 -17.09 -0.56 35.35
CA ASP A 35 -18.23 -0.84 36.24
C ASP A 35 -18.27 -2.32 36.68
N GLY A 36 -18.51 -2.54 37.98
CA GLY A 36 -19.37 -3.63 38.43
C GLY A 36 -18.75 -4.93 38.94
N GLU A 37 -18.43 -4.95 40.24
CA GLU A 37 -18.88 -5.96 41.23
C GLU A 37 -18.49 -7.47 41.12
N THR A 38 -17.67 -7.87 42.11
CA THR A 38 -17.86 -8.99 43.08
C THR A 38 -17.69 -10.48 42.71
N ASN A 39 -16.97 -11.14 43.63
CA ASN A 39 -17.15 -12.49 44.19
C ASN A 39 -16.55 -13.74 43.49
N ASN A 40 -15.40 -14.13 44.06
CA ASN A 40 -15.16 -15.33 44.89
C ASN A 40 -15.34 -16.77 44.35
N GLU A 41 -14.26 -17.54 44.60
CA GLU A 41 -14.16 -18.98 44.88
C GLU A 41 -14.35 -20.07 43.78
N ASN A 42 -13.20 -20.64 43.40
CA ASN A 42 -12.80 -22.05 43.60
C ASN A 42 -13.54 -23.22 42.90
N GLY A 43 -12.78 -23.99 42.08
CA GLY A 43 -12.77 -25.47 42.17
C GLY A 43 -13.65 -26.33 41.22
N LYS A 44 -13.00 -26.84 40.16
CA LYS A 44 -13.03 -28.25 39.66
C LYS A 44 -14.15 -28.77 38.72
N THR A 45 -13.67 -29.53 37.71
CA THR A 45 -14.27 -30.64 36.91
C THR A 45 -15.12 -30.37 35.66
N GLU A 46 -14.49 -30.64 34.50
CA GLU A 46 -14.88 -31.54 33.40
C GLU A 46 -16.16 -31.33 32.53
N ASN A 47 -15.91 -31.51 31.23
CA ASN A 47 -16.80 -31.92 30.12
C ASN A 47 -17.65 -30.89 29.36
N GLY A 48 -17.19 -30.62 28.13
CA GLY A 48 -17.93 -31.05 26.95
C GLY A 48 -19.09 -30.16 26.47
N SER A 49 -18.76 -29.08 25.77
CA SER A 49 -19.54 -28.62 24.61
C SER A 49 -18.69 -27.67 23.76
N LYS A 50 -17.95 -28.22 22.80
CA LYS A 50 -17.45 -27.43 21.66
C LYS A 50 -18.65 -27.10 20.79
N VAL A 51 -19.24 -25.93 21.01
CA VAL A 51 -20.09 -25.27 20.02
C VAL A 51 -19.21 -25.08 18.80
N THR A 52 -19.37 -25.93 17.79
CA THR A 52 -18.72 -25.79 16.50
C THR A 52 -19.42 -24.64 15.79
N ALA A 53 -18.89 -23.43 15.99
CA ALA A 53 -19.22 -22.32 15.11
C ALA A 53 -18.92 -22.76 13.66
N PRO A 54 -19.84 -22.60 12.70
CA PRO A 54 -19.55 -22.91 11.31
C PRO A 54 -18.40 -22.02 10.85
N THR A 55 -17.27 -22.63 10.50
CA THR A 55 -16.10 -21.92 9.98
C THR A 55 -16.48 -21.31 8.65
N LEU A 56 -16.57 -19.99 8.59
CA LEU A 56 -16.77 -19.25 7.35
C LEU A 56 -15.62 -19.61 6.39
N PRO A 57 -15.90 -19.83 5.08
CA PRO A 57 -14.85 -20.08 4.11
C PRO A 57 -13.92 -18.87 4.07
N VAL A 58 -12.66 -19.10 4.41
CA VAL A 58 -11.60 -18.09 4.31
C VAL A 58 -11.34 -17.89 2.82
N PHE A 59 -11.91 -16.84 2.24
CA PHE A 59 -11.57 -16.39 0.88
C PHE A 59 -10.20 -15.69 0.89
N THR A 60 -9.15 -16.34 1.39
CA THR A 60 -7.78 -15.87 1.19
C THR A 60 -7.35 -16.31 -0.19
N LYS A 61 -7.26 -15.35 -1.12
CA LYS A 61 -6.54 -15.59 -2.36
C LYS A 61 -5.06 -15.74 -2.00
N LYS A 62 -4.45 -16.83 -2.46
CA LYS A 62 -3.01 -17.05 -2.30
C LYS A 62 -2.24 -16.10 -3.23
N ASP A 63 -1.09 -15.61 -2.78
CA ASP A 63 -0.18 -14.84 -3.62
C ASP A 63 0.30 -15.69 -4.80
N LYS A 64 0.35 -15.06 -5.98
CA LYS A 64 0.78 -15.72 -7.21
C LYS A 64 2.28 -15.96 -7.18
N THR A 65 2.68 -17.15 -7.60
CA THR A 65 4.11 -17.48 -7.74
C THR A 65 4.68 -16.83 -8.99
N LEU A 66 6.00 -16.65 -9.06
CA LEU A 66 6.65 -16.11 -10.27
C LEU A 66 6.37 -16.97 -11.52
N HIS A 67 6.31 -18.29 -11.35
CA HIS A 67 6.00 -19.20 -12.44
C HIS A 67 4.59 -18.96 -13.02
N GLU A 68 3.60 -18.81 -12.14
CA GLU A 68 2.23 -18.47 -12.53
C GLU A 68 2.16 -17.10 -13.23
N ILE A 69 2.94 -16.11 -12.76
CA ILE A 69 3.00 -14.80 -13.41
C ILE A 69 3.61 -14.92 -14.82
N LEU A 70 4.67 -15.70 -15.00
CA LEU A 70 5.28 -15.92 -16.32
C LEU A 70 4.33 -16.63 -17.27
N GLU A 71 3.57 -17.62 -16.78
CA GLU A 71 2.52 -18.30 -17.55
C GLU A 71 1.43 -17.31 -17.98
N MET A 72 0.98 -16.43 -17.08
CA MET A 72 0.02 -15.38 -17.43
C MET A 72 0.56 -14.35 -18.45
N MET A 73 1.88 -14.15 -18.53
CA MET A 73 2.49 -13.21 -19.48
C MET A 73 2.60 -13.75 -20.90
N GLU A 74 2.34 -15.04 -21.13
CA GLU A 74 2.27 -15.60 -22.48
C GLU A 74 1.10 -14.99 -23.28
N ASP A 75 -0.04 -14.83 -22.62
CA ASP A 75 -1.27 -14.29 -23.23
C ASP A 75 -1.46 -12.78 -22.99
N TYR A 76 -0.79 -12.21 -21.99
CA TYR A 76 -0.90 -10.79 -21.67
C TYR A 76 0.10 -9.94 -22.45
N TYR A 77 -0.40 -8.90 -23.12
CA TYR A 77 0.43 -7.90 -23.81
C TYR A 77 0.44 -6.57 -23.03
N PRO A 78 1.60 -6.17 -22.44
CA PRO A 78 1.74 -4.89 -21.75
C PRO A 78 1.56 -3.68 -22.66
N ILE A 79 1.34 -2.50 -22.07
CA ILE A 79 1.22 -1.24 -22.85
C ILE A 79 2.53 -0.89 -23.56
N ILE A 80 3.67 -1.25 -22.96
CA ILE A 80 5.00 -1.04 -23.53
C ILE A 80 5.28 -2.17 -24.56
N PRO A 81 5.48 -1.85 -25.85
CA PRO A 81 5.74 -2.86 -26.88
C PRO A 81 7.09 -3.58 -26.71
N ASP A 82 7.15 -4.83 -27.16
CA ASP A 82 8.36 -5.69 -27.09
C ASP A 82 9.59 -5.07 -27.77
N ALA A 83 9.41 -4.31 -28.86
CA ALA A 83 10.52 -3.62 -29.52
C ALA A 83 11.19 -2.55 -28.64
N VAL A 84 10.42 -1.90 -27.75
CA VAL A 84 10.93 -0.88 -26.84
C VAL A 84 11.71 -1.55 -25.71
N THR A 85 11.19 -2.64 -25.15
CA THR A 85 11.93 -3.40 -24.13
C THR A 85 13.20 -4.00 -24.69
N ASP A 86 13.20 -4.53 -25.91
CA ASP A 86 14.40 -5.06 -26.58
C ASP A 86 15.49 -4.01 -26.76
N TYR A 87 15.11 -2.79 -27.14
CA TYR A 87 16.05 -1.67 -27.24
C TYR A 87 16.70 -1.35 -25.89
N TYR A 88 15.91 -1.23 -24.82
CA TYR A 88 16.45 -0.94 -23.49
C TYR A 88 17.26 -2.10 -22.92
N LEU A 89 16.89 -3.35 -23.20
CA LEU A 89 17.65 -4.54 -22.81
C LEU A 89 19.03 -4.54 -23.47
N THR A 90 19.09 -4.35 -24.80
CA THR A 90 20.34 -4.25 -25.55
C THR A 90 21.18 -3.06 -25.09
N LYS A 91 20.56 -1.90 -24.82
CA LYS A 91 21.25 -0.71 -24.30
C LYS A 91 21.95 -0.96 -22.96
N ASN A 92 21.34 -1.78 -22.09
CA ASN A 92 21.92 -2.16 -20.80
C ASN A 92 22.83 -3.41 -20.89
N GLY A 93 23.03 -3.98 -22.09
CA GLY A 93 23.87 -5.16 -22.30
C GLY A 93 23.24 -6.49 -21.89
N LEU A 94 21.92 -6.53 -21.65
CA LEU A 94 21.19 -7.75 -21.29
C LEU A 94 20.48 -8.29 -22.54
N GLN A 95 20.81 -9.52 -22.93
CA GLN A 95 20.09 -10.23 -23.98
C GLN A 95 19.20 -11.29 -23.32
N CYS A 96 17.91 -11.27 -23.64
CA CYS A 96 16.94 -12.27 -23.17
C CYS A 96 16.13 -12.76 -24.35
N ASP A 97 16.09 -14.07 -24.56
CA ASP A 97 15.30 -14.67 -25.65
C ASP A 97 13.85 -14.96 -25.21
N ASP A 98 13.61 -15.09 -23.90
CA ASP A 98 12.27 -15.33 -23.36
C ASP A 98 11.42 -14.05 -23.35
N VAL A 99 10.38 -14.04 -24.20
CA VAL A 99 9.42 -12.95 -24.34
C VAL A 99 8.67 -12.68 -23.04
N ARG A 100 8.44 -13.69 -22.19
CA ARG A 100 7.70 -13.53 -20.94
C ARG A 100 8.47 -12.65 -19.97
N ILE A 101 9.79 -12.79 -19.92
CA ILE A 101 10.66 -11.95 -19.08
C ILE A 101 10.62 -10.50 -19.55
N LYS A 102 10.67 -10.27 -20.87
CA LYS A 102 10.54 -8.93 -21.47
C LYS A 102 9.21 -8.27 -21.08
N ARG A 103 8.12 -9.05 -21.11
CA ARG A 103 6.78 -8.61 -20.74
C ARG A 103 6.61 -8.38 -19.24
N VAL A 104 7.20 -9.20 -18.38
CA VAL A 104 7.24 -8.95 -16.92
C VAL A 104 7.96 -7.64 -16.64
N LEU A 105 9.10 -7.38 -17.28
CA LEU A 105 9.83 -6.13 -17.10
C LEU A 105 9.04 -4.91 -17.60
N ALA A 106 8.36 -5.03 -18.75
CA ALA A 106 7.42 -4.03 -19.23
C ALA A 106 6.29 -3.77 -18.22
N LEU A 107 5.69 -4.82 -17.67
CA LEU A 107 4.60 -4.68 -16.71
C LEU A 107 5.08 -4.06 -15.38
N ALA A 108 6.27 -4.42 -14.91
CA ALA A 108 6.87 -3.86 -13.70
C ALA A 108 7.13 -2.36 -13.85
N THR A 109 7.70 -1.93 -14.98
CA THR A 109 7.92 -0.51 -15.27
C THR A 109 6.60 0.25 -15.46
N GLN A 110 5.60 -0.36 -16.10
CA GLN A 110 4.26 0.19 -16.22
C GLN A 110 3.57 0.36 -14.86
N LYS A 111 3.70 -0.62 -13.96
CA LYS A 111 3.21 -0.51 -12.58
C LYS A 111 3.91 0.63 -11.86
N PHE A 112 5.24 0.68 -11.93
CA PHE A 112 6.05 1.71 -11.27
C PHE A 112 5.64 3.13 -11.67
N ILE A 113 5.48 3.40 -12.97
CA ILE A 113 5.03 4.73 -13.43
C ILE A 113 3.57 5.01 -13.04
N SER A 114 2.73 3.99 -12.93
CA SER A 114 1.34 4.14 -12.47
C SER A 114 1.28 4.51 -10.99
N ASP A 115 2.16 3.93 -10.17
CA ASP A 115 2.26 4.24 -8.74
C ASP A 115 2.69 5.71 -8.56
N ILE A 116 3.76 6.16 -9.26
CA ILE A 116 4.20 7.58 -9.24
C ILE A 116 3.10 8.53 -9.73
N ALA A 117 2.39 8.18 -10.81
CA ALA A 117 1.32 9.02 -11.35
C ALA A 117 0.14 9.14 -10.38
N THR A 118 -0.14 8.08 -9.61
CA THR A 118 -1.18 8.07 -8.58
C THR A 118 -0.79 8.98 -7.42
N ASP A 119 0.46 8.91 -6.96
CA ASP A 119 0.95 9.77 -5.88
C ASP A 119 0.95 11.25 -6.31
N ALA A 120 1.43 11.55 -7.51
CA ALA A 120 1.39 12.91 -8.07
C ALA A 120 -0.06 13.43 -8.21
N TYR A 121 -1.02 12.55 -8.52
CA TYR A 121 -2.43 12.90 -8.55
C TYR A 121 -2.97 13.26 -7.17
N GLU A 122 -2.60 12.50 -6.13
CA GLU A 122 -2.97 12.80 -4.75
C GLU A 122 -2.39 14.14 -4.28
N TYR A 123 -1.11 14.41 -4.59
CA TYR A 123 -0.47 15.71 -4.36
C TYR A 123 -1.22 16.87 -5.03
N SER A 124 -1.58 16.71 -6.31
CA SER A 124 -2.35 17.72 -7.04
C SER A 124 -3.74 17.96 -6.44
N ARG A 125 -4.38 16.88 -5.97
CA ARG A 125 -5.73 16.91 -5.40
C ARG A 125 -5.78 17.60 -4.04
N ILE A 126 -4.82 17.37 -3.16
CA ILE A 126 -4.77 18.01 -1.83
C ILE A 126 -4.35 19.47 -1.90
N ARG A 127 -3.49 19.84 -2.86
CA ARG A 127 -3.06 21.23 -3.06
C ARG A 127 -4.18 22.11 -3.59
N SER A 128 -5.08 21.55 -4.40
CA SER A 128 -6.22 22.28 -4.93
C SER A 128 -7.32 22.43 -3.87
N SER A 129 -7.43 23.63 -3.29
CA SER A 129 -8.49 23.96 -2.32
C SER A 129 -9.91 23.71 -2.85
N SER A 130 -10.09 23.84 -4.17
CA SER A 130 -11.36 23.57 -4.86
C SER A 130 -11.75 22.09 -4.81
N THR A 131 -10.78 21.19 -4.98
CA THR A 131 -11.02 19.75 -4.96
C THR A 131 -11.26 19.28 -3.54
N VAL A 132 -10.49 19.77 -2.57
CA VAL A 132 -10.67 19.48 -1.14
C VAL A 132 -12.06 19.92 -0.64
N TYR A 133 -12.48 21.15 -0.98
CA TYR A 133 -13.81 21.65 -0.62
C TYR A 133 -14.94 20.81 -1.24
N ASN A 134 -14.76 20.36 -2.50
CA ASN A 134 -15.75 19.52 -3.16
C ASN A 134 -15.83 18.11 -2.56
N SER A 135 -14.71 17.52 -2.11
CA SER A 135 -14.68 16.22 -1.43
C SER A 135 -15.16 16.25 0.02
N ALA A 136 -15.13 17.40 0.69
CA ALA A 136 -15.59 17.54 2.08
C ALA A 136 -17.13 17.55 2.21
N ASN A 137 -17.85 18.03 1.19
CA ASN A 137 -19.31 18.22 1.26
C ASN A 137 -20.08 17.59 0.08
N PRO A 138 -19.84 16.32 -0.30
CA PRO A 138 -20.46 15.71 -1.48
C PRO A 138 -21.99 15.59 -1.33
N GLN A 139 -22.48 15.30 -0.12
CA GLN A 139 -23.91 15.18 0.16
C GLN A 139 -24.63 16.53 0.16
N ALA A 140 -24.00 17.59 0.66
CA ALA A 140 -24.59 18.93 0.65
C ALA A 140 -24.76 19.43 -0.80
N ARG A 141 -23.79 19.15 -1.67
CA ARG A 141 -23.88 19.45 -3.10
C ARG A 141 -24.94 18.60 -3.80
N ALA A 142 -25.00 17.30 -3.53
CA ALA A 142 -26.01 16.41 -4.10
C ALA A 142 -27.43 16.86 -3.70
N LYS A 143 -27.63 17.29 -2.44
CA LYS A 143 -28.90 17.82 -1.95
C LYS A 143 -29.24 19.18 -2.58
N ALA A 144 -28.25 20.05 -2.78
CA ALA A 144 -28.43 21.32 -3.50
C ALA A 144 -28.80 21.10 -4.98
N LEU A 145 -28.23 20.09 -5.64
CA LEU A 145 -28.57 19.71 -7.01
C LEU A 145 -29.98 19.11 -7.10
N ALA A 146 -30.34 18.23 -6.16
CA ALA A 146 -31.67 17.63 -6.10
C ALA A 146 -32.77 18.66 -5.78
N ALA A 147 -32.50 19.61 -4.88
CA ALA A 147 -33.41 20.71 -4.58
C ALA A 147 -33.55 21.71 -5.74
N GLY A 148 -32.48 21.88 -6.54
CA GLY A 148 -32.50 22.69 -7.76
C GLY A 148 -33.33 22.11 -8.90
N ALA A 149 -33.65 20.81 -8.88
CA ALA A 149 -34.55 20.17 -9.84
C ALA A 149 -36.05 20.38 -9.50
N ALA A 150 -36.37 20.87 -8.30
CA ALA A 150 -37.74 21.08 -7.82
C ALA A 150 -38.14 22.57 -7.67
N GLY A 151 -37.22 23.51 -7.92
CA GLY A 151 -37.46 24.95 -7.81
C GLY A 151 -37.52 25.63 -9.18
N GLY A 152 -38.61 26.34 -9.48
CA GLY A 152 -38.82 27.08 -10.73
C GLY A 152 -37.74 28.14 -11.05
N PRO A 153 -37.77 28.70 -12.28
CA PRO A 153 -36.71 29.56 -12.80
C PRO A 153 -36.62 30.87 -12.01
N GLY A 154 -35.62 31.01 -11.12
CA GLY A 154 -35.38 32.31 -10.47
C GLY A 154 -34.55 32.37 -9.19
N SER A 155 -34.13 31.26 -8.56
CA SER A 155 -33.35 31.35 -7.31
C SER A 155 -31.85 31.11 -7.52
N GLN A 156 -31.05 32.13 -7.18
CA GLN A 156 -29.59 32.19 -7.24
C GLN A 156 -28.89 30.92 -6.72
N THR A 157 -28.27 30.15 -7.62
CA THR A 157 -27.25 29.14 -7.27
C THR A 157 -26.07 29.12 -8.27
N THR A 158 -25.93 30.14 -9.09
CA THR A 158 -24.99 30.18 -10.23
C THR A 158 -23.50 30.29 -9.88
N ALA A 159 -23.12 30.50 -8.62
CA ALA A 159 -21.72 30.68 -8.24
C ALA A 159 -20.92 29.38 -8.10
N SER A 160 -21.55 28.25 -7.77
CA SER A 160 -20.84 26.99 -7.48
C SER A 160 -20.57 26.12 -8.71
N ASN A 161 -21.25 26.37 -9.84
CA ASN A 161 -21.14 25.52 -11.03
C ASN A 161 -20.06 26.00 -12.03
N ALA A 162 -19.79 27.31 -12.08
CA ALA A 162 -18.81 27.91 -13.00
C ALA A 162 -17.34 27.66 -12.60
N GLY A 163 -17.05 27.56 -11.30
CA GLY A 163 -15.70 27.35 -10.79
C GLY A 163 -15.20 25.90 -10.83
N ASN A 164 -16.11 24.93 -10.93
CA ASN A 164 -15.76 23.51 -10.84
C ASN A 164 -15.68 22.79 -12.20
N SER A 165 -16.31 23.35 -13.24
CA SER A 165 -16.23 22.85 -14.63
C SER A 165 -15.02 23.39 -15.39
N THR A 166 -14.46 24.51 -14.92
CA THR A 166 -13.28 25.19 -15.50
C THR A 166 -11.96 24.66 -14.94
N LYS A 167 -11.95 24.11 -13.72
CA LYS A 167 -10.76 23.53 -13.09
C LYS A 167 -10.59 22.07 -13.50
N LYS A 168 -9.69 21.85 -14.44
CA LYS A 168 -9.22 20.51 -14.83
C LYS A 168 -7.99 20.14 -14.02
N VAL A 169 -7.81 18.85 -13.75
CA VAL A 169 -6.59 18.35 -13.12
C VAL A 169 -5.44 18.48 -14.12
N VAL A 170 -4.33 19.04 -13.67
CA VAL A 170 -3.12 19.26 -14.46
C VAL A 170 -1.94 18.70 -13.69
N LEU A 171 -1.12 17.87 -14.34
CA LEU A 171 0.13 17.40 -13.76
C LEU A 171 1.15 18.55 -13.78
N THR A 172 1.48 19.09 -12.61
CA THR A 172 2.41 20.21 -12.46
C THR A 172 3.78 19.74 -11.98
N MET A 173 4.83 20.52 -12.25
CA MET A 173 6.20 20.21 -11.80
C MET A 173 6.28 20.12 -10.27
N ASP A 174 5.57 20.99 -9.55
CA ASP A 174 5.56 20.96 -8.09
C ASP A 174 4.98 19.64 -7.57
N ASP A 175 3.82 19.21 -8.09
CA ASP A 175 3.17 17.95 -7.68
C ASP A 175 4.07 16.73 -7.98
N LEU A 176 4.67 16.73 -9.17
CA LEU A 176 5.57 15.65 -9.58
C LEU A 176 6.88 15.66 -8.77
N SER A 177 7.41 16.84 -8.44
CA SER A 177 8.64 16.95 -7.63
C SER A 177 8.43 16.47 -6.19
N SER A 178 7.28 16.76 -5.60
CA SER A 178 6.90 16.24 -4.28
C SER A 178 6.74 14.73 -4.32
N ALA A 179 6.01 14.18 -5.29
CA ALA A 179 5.87 12.74 -5.45
C ALA A 179 7.23 12.05 -5.62
N LEU A 180 8.06 12.53 -6.55
CA LEU A 180 9.38 11.94 -6.82
C LEU A 180 10.35 12.04 -5.63
N SER A 181 10.20 13.05 -4.77
CA SER A 181 11.03 13.19 -3.58
C SER A 181 10.85 12.04 -2.58
N GLU A 182 9.65 11.44 -2.51
CA GLU A 182 9.38 10.24 -1.69
C GLU A 182 10.09 9.00 -2.25
N TYR A 183 10.26 8.94 -3.57
CA TYR A 183 11.03 7.90 -4.26
C TYR A 183 12.55 8.18 -4.26
N GLY A 184 13.02 9.23 -3.58
CA GLY A 184 14.43 9.60 -3.49
C GLY A 184 14.98 10.34 -4.72
N VAL A 185 14.13 10.82 -5.61
CA VAL A 185 14.52 11.56 -6.82
C VAL A 185 14.32 13.05 -6.60
N ASN A 186 15.42 13.81 -6.57
CA ASN A 186 15.37 15.25 -6.41
C ASN A 186 15.22 15.97 -7.76
N VAL A 187 14.05 16.59 -7.99
CA VAL A 187 13.77 17.41 -9.18
C VAL A 187 13.58 18.87 -8.74
N SER A 188 14.67 19.64 -8.70
CA SER A 188 14.61 21.08 -8.45
C SER A 188 14.64 21.85 -9.78
N ARG A 189 13.54 22.51 -10.11
CA ARG A 189 13.49 23.45 -11.24
C ARG A 189 13.28 24.86 -10.68
N PRO A 190 14.19 25.83 -10.95
CA PRO A 190 13.97 27.20 -10.52
C PRO A 190 12.83 27.83 -11.34
N ASP A 191 12.01 28.64 -10.67
CA ASP A 191 10.90 29.37 -11.31
C ASP A 191 11.40 30.39 -12.34
N PHE A 192 12.59 30.94 -12.10
CA PHE A 192 13.26 31.88 -12.99
C PHE A 192 14.78 31.75 -12.88
N TYR A 193 15.48 32.01 -13.99
CA TYR A 193 16.93 32.21 -13.99
C TYR A 193 17.19 33.71 -13.82
N ARG A 194 17.85 34.10 -12.73
CA ARG A 194 18.30 35.48 -12.49
C ARG A 194 19.79 35.62 -12.75
#